data_AF-A0A4U3M8K2-F1
#
_entry.id   AF-A0A4U3M8K2-F1
#
_cell.length_a   1.000
_cell.length_b   1.000
_cell.length_c   1.000
_cell.angle_alpha   90.00
_cell.angle_beta   90.00
_cell.angle_gamma   90.00
#
_symmetry.space_group_name_H-M   'P 1'
#
loop_
_entity.id
_entity.type
_entity.pdbx_description
1 polymer ?
#
loop_
_entity_poly.entity_id
_entity_poly.type
_entity_poly.pdbx_seq_one_letter_code
_entity_poly.pdbx_strand_id
1 'polypeptide(L)'
;MTDLYYSGTELNAWRTLLTDQGVRHQALSYLGLARRVTFKKPWLVADKYSAETMVLLDSGGYTIRKNPDAYTEQQVLDLAIGYTDFVTKNVGDLQIVVDFDVPSVPQTSANLRQIAGDRFMPVWHPEDGLDKLYELAEQHQRVGVTATVVNGQDITHRLRTLAAHTQLHGLAMTKPTTIAALPWSSISSTSWLSPSQYGDTIVWAAGELKRYPRKYKDQARTRHRALFLDLGLDPELINADDTTEVLKLSIWSWTQYMNSINGVSNTPPKSPQRANTENASESFDTTAPEHGNVVALKRREKTRLLPGIGVETREISTFDEDGNKTFQPLPLISNRAESQRQCDTCFLREKCPEYEPDSTCAFDLPVSARTKEQLTRIQDVLIEIQTQRVLYGRFTEEVAGGGYPDPNVSAEIDRLQRMLKARSTFKITIEGDMPSATAEAGYFSRMFGEKAAAATRAIEPVRDEDVAAQLGIVDGEVVGEDIKYAA
;
A
#
# COMPACT_ATOMS: atom_id res chain seq x y z
N MET A 1 -21.81 8.79 -3.88
CA MET A 1 -21.73 8.04 -2.62
C MET A 1 -21.09 6.70 -2.96
N THR A 2 -20.11 6.27 -2.18
CA THR A 2 -19.42 4.99 -2.34
C THR A 2 -20.09 3.94 -1.44
N ASP A 3 -20.58 2.86 -2.04
CA ASP A 3 -21.17 1.73 -1.31
C ASP A 3 -20.12 0.65 -0.98
N LEU A 4 -20.16 0.12 0.24
CA LEU A 4 -19.31 -1.01 0.65
C LEU A 4 -20.14 -2.30 0.71
N TYR A 5 -19.81 -3.25 -0.17
CA TYR A 5 -20.33 -4.61 -0.12
C TYR A 5 -19.49 -5.46 0.83
N TYR A 6 -20.13 -5.94 1.89
CA TYR A 6 -19.51 -6.82 2.87
C TYR A 6 -19.45 -8.24 2.30
N SER A 7 -18.25 -8.71 1.94
CA SER A 7 -18.03 -10.03 1.35
C SER A 7 -17.97 -11.13 2.41
N GLY A 8 -18.28 -12.37 2.00
CA GLY A 8 -18.29 -13.57 2.86
C GLY A 8 -19.69 -14.13 3.13
N THR A 9 -20.73 -13.57 2.51
CA THR A 9 -22.12 -13.90 2.85
C THR A 9 -22.58 -15.27 2.33
N GLU A 10 -21.70 -16.07 1.73
CA GLU A 10 -21.93 -17.51 1.51
C GLU A 10 -22.14 -18.28 2.84
N LEU A 11 -21.63 -17.75 3.97
CA LEU A 11 -21.93 -18.26 5.30
C LEU A 11 -23.19 -17.62 5.88
N ASN A 12 -24.14 -18.47 6.28
CA ASN A 12 -25.41 -18.02 6.85
C ASN A 12 -25.23 -17.14 8.10
N ALA A 13 -24.32 -17.52 9.00
CA ALA A 13 -24.07 -16.77 10.23
C ALA A 13 -23.65 -15.32 9.96
N TRP A 14 -22.77 -15.09 8.98
CA TRP A 14 -22.31 -13.74 8.62
C TRP A 14 -23.40 -12.94 7.92
N ARG A 15 -24.22 -13.58 7.08
CA ARG A 15 -25.36 -12.94 6.43
C ARG A 15 -26.42 -12.49 7.43
N THR A 16 -26.78 -13.34 8.39
CA THR A 16 -27.71 -13.00 9.47
C THR A 16 -27.16 -11.83 10.28
N LEU A 17 -25.89 -11.90 10.70
CA LEU A 17 -25.24 -10.82 11.44
C LEU A 17 -25.28 -9.48 10.70
N LEU A 18 -24.93 -9.45 9.41
CA LEU A 18 -24.97 -8.22 8.60
C LEU A 18 -26.40 -7.66 8.51
N THR A 19 -27.39 -8.52 8.32
CA THR A 19 -28.80 -8.14 8.26
C THR A 19 -29.27 -7.55 9.59
N ASP A 20 -28.92 -8.18 10.71
CA ASP A 20 -29.26 -7.71 12.06
C ASP A 20 -28.58 -6.37 12.39
N GLN A 21 -27.43 -6.07 11.78
CA GLN A 21 -26.74 -4.79 11.88
C GLN A 21 -27.24 -3.74 10.86
N GLY A 22 -28.29 -4.04 10.09
CA GLY A 22 -28.87 -3.12 9.10
C GLY A 22 -28.00 -2.91 7.86
N VAL A 23 -27.05 -3.80 7.58
CA VAL A 23 -26.18 -3.71 6.40
C VAL A 23 -26.92 -4.20 5.16
N ARG A 24 -27.19 -3.27 4.24
CA ARG A 24 -27.91 -3.54 2.98
C ARG A 24 -27.03 -4.05 1.85
N HIS A 25 -25.77 -3.61 1.75
CA HIS A 25 -24.87 -4.00 0.66
C HIS A 25 -24.03 -5.23 1.05
N GLN A 26 -24.32 -6.38 0.43
CA GLN A 26 -23.73 -7.66 0.78
C GLN A 26 -23.16 -8.36 -0.46
N ALA A 27 -22.00 -9.00 -0.32
CA ALA A 27 -21.34 -9.73 -1.41
C ALA A 27 -21.30 -11.23 -1.15
N LEU A 28 -21.75 -12.00 -2.14
CA LEU A 28 -21.79 -13.47 -2.15
C LEU A 28 -20.73 -14.00 -3.10
N SER A 29 -19.85 -14.88 -2.64
CA SER A 29 -18.93 -15.60 -3.54
C SER A 29 -19.56 -16.90 -4.02
N TYR A 30 -19.75 -17.05 -5.33
CA TYR A 30 -20.23 -18.30 -5.91
C TYR A 30 -19.25 -19.45 -5.69
N LEU A 31 -17.95 -19.24 -5.94
CA LEU A 31 -16.93 -20.25 -5.66
C LEU A 31 -16.91 -20.65 -4.18
N GLY A 32 -17.03 -19.68 -3.27
CA GLY A 32 -17.14 -19.93 -1.83
C GLY A 32 -18.37 -20.77 -1.48
N LEU A 33 -19.52 -20.46 -2.08
CA LEU A 33 -20.78 -21.19 -1.92
C LEU A 33 -20.70 -22.61 -2.50
N ALA A 34 -20.16 -22.77 -3.70
CA ALA A 34 -20.06 -24.06 -4.40
C ALA A 34 -19.18 -25.08 -3.66
N ARG A 35 -18.19 -24.60 -2.90
CA ARG A 35 -17.38 -25.45 -2.01
C ARG A 35 -18.16 -25.96 -0.78
N ARG A 36 -19.33 -25.40 -0.47
CA ARG A 36 -20.11 -25.66 0.75
C ARG A 36 -21.45 -26.33 0.45
N VAL A 37 -21.96 -26.16 -0.76
CA VAL A 37 -23.32 -26.54 -1.13
C VAL A 37 -23.27 -27.45 -2.35
N THR A 38 -24.00 -28.57 -2.26
CA THR A 38 -24.08 -29.59 -3.34
C THR A 38 -25.17 -29.30 -4.38
N PHE A 39 -25.89 -28.18 -4.24
CA PHE A 39 -26.95 -27.69 -5.13
C PHE A 39 -28.03 -28.72 -5.54
N LYS A 40 -28.37 -29.67 -4.65
CA LYS A 40 -29.46 -30.65 -4.89
C LYS A 40 -30.82 -30.01 -5.19
N LYS A 41 -31.03 -28.79 -4.70
CA LYS A 41 -32.16 -27.91 -5.04
C LYS A 41 -31.60 -26.57 -5.52
N PRO A 42 -32.34 -25.83 -6.37
CA PRO A 42 -31.97 -24.47 -6.72
C PRO A 42 -31.73 -23.65 -5.47
N TRP A 43 -30.57 -22.99 -5.42
CA TRP A 43 -30.25 -22.06 -4.35
C TRP A 43 -30.67 -20.67 -4.83
N LEU A 44 -31.80 -20.20 -4.31
CA LEU A 44 -32.39 -18.92 -4.71
C LEU A 44 -31.93 -17.81 -3.77
N VAL A 45 -31.51 -16.68 -4.32
CA VAL A 45 -31.08 -15.49 -3.57
C VAL A 45 -32.26 -14.91 -2.79
N ALA A 46 -33.46 -14.85 -3.40
CA ALA A 46 -34.68 -14.39 -2.73
C ALA A 46 -35.05 -15.19 -1.45
N ASP A 47 -34.72 -16.48 -1.39
CA ASP A 47 -34.99 -17.32 -0.20
C ASP A 47 -34.00 -17.07 0.94
N LYS A 48 -32.96 -16.29 0.67
CA LYS A 48 -31.71 -16.27 1.42
C LYS A 48 -31.31 -14.88 1.89
N TYR A 49 -31.81 -13.86 1.23
CA TYR A 49 -31.60 -12.44 1.53
C TYR A 49 -32.95 -11.75 1.61
N SER A 50 -33.02 -10.67 2.38
CA SER A 50 -34.22 -9.82 2.40
C SER A 50 -34.35 -9.05 1.08
N ALA A 51 -35.57 -8.65 0.73
CA ALA A 51 -35.82 -7.84 -0.47
C ALA A 51 -35.14 -6.46 -0.44
N GLU A 52 -34.75 -5.98 0.75
CA GLU A 52 -34.01 -4.72 0.91
C GLU A 52 -32.49 -4.87 0.74
N THR A 53 -32.01 -6.12 0.67
CA THR A 53 -30.58 -6.41 0.54
C THR A 53 -30.14 -6.29 -0.92
N MET A 54 -29.10 -5.48 -1.10
CA MET A 54 -28.42 -5.26 -2.36
C MET A 54 -27.28 -6.27 -2.50
N VAL A 55 -27.48 -7.29 -3.35
CA VAL A 55 -26.55 -8.42 -3.48
C VAL A 55 -25.62 -8.25 -4.68
N LEU A 56 -24.32 -8.24 -4.41
CA LEU A 56 -23.26 -8.44 -5.40
C LEU A 56 -22.88 -9.92 -5.44
N LEU A 57 -22.89 -10.52 -6.62
CA LEU A 57 -22.44 -11.88 -6.84
C LEU A 57 -21.04 -11.89 -7.44
N ASP A 58 -20.06 -12.30 -6.63
CA ASP A 58 -18.68 -12.53 -7.04
C ASP A 58 -18.52 -13.94 -7.62
N SER A 59 -17.86 -14.04 -8.77
CA SER A 59 -17.66 -15.30 -9.48
C SER A 59 -16.61 -16.20 -8.81
N GLY A 60 -15.65 -15.61 -8.09
CA GLY A 60 -14.43 -16.27 -7.62
C GLY A 60 -13.35 -16.42 -8.69
N GLY A 61 -13.50 -15.83 -9.88
CA GLY A 61 -12.56 -15.92 -11.00
C GLY A 61 -11.12 -15.56 -10.62
N TYR A 62 -10.93 -14.52 -9.81
CA TYR A 62 -9.63 -14.14 -9.26
C TYR A 62 -8.92 -15.28 -8.51
N THR A 63 -9.66 -16.08 -7.73
CA THR A 63 -9.09 -17.20 -6.96
C THR A 63 -8.58 -18.30 -7.89
N ILE A 64 -9.27 -18.54 -9.00
CA ILE A 64 -8.87 -19.51 -10.03
C ILE A 64 -7.65 -18.98 -10.78
N ARG A 65 -7.67 -17.72 -11.24
CA ARG A 65 -6.53 -17.06 -11.91
C ARG A 65 -5.25 -17.08 -11.06
N LYS A 66 -5.38 -16.86 -9.75
CA LYS A 66 -4.23 -16.82 -8.84
C LYS A 66 -3.62 -18.20 -8.59
N ASN A 67 -4.42 -19.27 -8.66
CA ASN A 67 -3.97 -20.64 -8.41
C ASN A 67 -4.47 -21.57 -9.52
N PRO A 68 -4.00 -21.39 -10.77
CA PRO A 68 -4.53 -22.15 -11.91
C PRO A 68 -4.29 -23.65 -11.76
N ASP A 69 -3.14 -24.05 -11.20
CA ASP A 69 -2.77 -25.46 -11.00
C ASP A 69 -3.66 -26.20 -9.98
N ALA A 70 -4.44 -25.47 -9.18
CA ALA A 70 -5.36 -26.07 -8.21
C ALA A 70 -6.67 -26.56 -8.85
N TYR A 71 -6.90 -26.28 -10.13
CA TYR A 71 -8.12 -26.64 -10.85
C TYR A 71 -7.80 -27.32 -12.17
N THR A 72 -8.49 -28.42 -12.47
CA THR A 72 -8.45 -29.01 -13.81
C THR A 72 -9.30 -28.19 -14.78
N GLU A 73 -9.02 -28.30 -16.08
CA GLU A 73 -9.83 -27.63 -17.11
C GLU A 73 -11.32 -27.98 -17.00
N GLN A 74 -11.62 -29.26 -16.75
CA GLN A 74 -13.00 -29.71 -16.56
C GLN A 74 -13.64 -29.07 -15.33
N GLN A 75 -12.92 -28.94 -14.21
CA GLN A 75 -13.45 -28.28 -13.02
C GLN A 75 -13.75 -26.79 -13.27
N VAL A 76 -12.89 -26.10 -14.03
CA VAL A 76 -13.13 -24.70 -14.40
C VAL A 76 -14.36 -24.58 -15.30
N LEU A 77 -14.52 -25.49 -16.27
CA LEU A 77 -15.70 -25.53 -17.14
C LEU A 77 -16.98 -25.80 -16.35
N ASP A 78 -16.97 -26.78 -15.44
CA ASP A 78 -18.11 -27.12 -14.59
C ASP A 78 -18.50 -25.93 -13.69
N LEU A 79 -17.50 -25.21 -13.14
CA LEU A 79 -17.72 -24.00 -12.36
C LEU A 79 -18.32 -22.87 -13.20
N ALA A 80 -17.84 -22.67 -14.44
CA ALA A 80 -18.36 -21.66 -15.35
C ALA A 80 -19.81 -21.94 -15.77
N ILE A 81 -20.13 -23.20 -16.09
CA ILE A 81 -21.49 -23.65 -16.41
C ILE A 81 -22.39 -23.45 -15.19
N GLY A 82 -21.96 -23.92 -14.02
CA GLY A 82 -22.73 -23.79 -12.78
C GLY A 82 -22.95 -22.33 -12.39
N TYR A 83 -21.95 -21.46 -12.56
CA TYR A 83 -22.08 -20.03 -12.30
C TYR A 83 -23.09 -19.37 -13.23
N THR A 84 -23.04 -19.70 -14.53
CA THR A 84 -23.98 -19.18 -15.53
C THR A 84 -25.42 -19.62 -15.24
N ASP A 85 -25.62 -20.89 -14.86
CA ASP A 85 -26.92 -21.42 -14.44
C ASP A 85 -27.42 -20.75 -13.14
N PHE A 86 -26.52 -20.54 -12.17
CA PHE A 86 -26.84 -19.82 -10.94
C PHE A 86 -27.30 -18.38 -11.22
N VAL A 87 -26.58 -17.66 -12.09
CA VAL A 87 -26.95 -16.30 -12.51
C VAL A 87 -28.30 -16.31 -13.22
N THR A 88 -28.51 -17.23 -14.17
CA THR A 88 -29.78 -17.35 -14.91
C THR A 88 -30.99 -17.49 -13.98
N LYS A 89 -30.86 -18.24 -12.90
CA LYS A 89 -31.93 -18.47 -11.92
C LYS A 89 -32.16 -17.30 -10.95
N ASN A 90 -31.15 -16.45 -10.75
CA ASN A 90 -31.13 -15.46 -9.67
C ASN A 90 -30.98 -14.01 -10.14
N VAL A 91 -30.80 -13.75 -11.44
CA VAL A 91 -30.44 -12.42 -11.97
C VAL A 91 -31.41 -11.31 -11.54
N GLY A 92 -32.69 -11.64 -11.31
CA GLY A 92 -33.70 -10.70 -10.82
C GLY A 92 -33.42 -10.15 -9.42
N ASP A 93 -32.78 -10.95 -8.56
CA ASP A 93 -32.46 -10.64 -7.17
C ASP A 93 -31.02 -10.15 -6.98
N LEU A 94 -30.24 -10.04 -8.07
CA LEU A 94 -28.86 -9.58 -8.05
C LEU A 94 -28.78 -8.13 -8.52
N GLN A 95 -27.98 -7.34 -7.82
CA GLN A 95 -27.68 -5.97 -8.23
C GLN A 95 -26.45 -5.90 -9.14
N ILE A 96 -25.45 -6.73 -8.85
CA ILE A 96 -24.18 -6.78 -9.58
C ILE A 96 -23.81 -8.25 -9.82
N VAL A 97 -23.47 -8.58 -11.06
CA VAL A 97 -22.93 -9.88 -11.45
C VAL A 97 -21.49 -9.66 -11.93
N VAL A 98 -20.52 -10.09 -11.12
CA VAL A 98 -19.09 -10.02 -11.47
C VAL A 98 -18.80 -11.05 -12.55
N ASP A 99 -18.01 -10.67 -13.55
CA ASP A 99 -17.62 -11.60 -14.61
C ASP A 99 -16.91 -12.85 -14.10
N PHE A 100 -17.11 -13.98 -14.79
CA PHE A 100 -16.27 -15.18 -14.66
C PHE A 100 -15.10 -15.05 -15.62
N ASP A 101 -14.20 -14.15 -15.27
CA ASP A 101 -13.08 -13.67 -16.08
C ASP A 101 -11.95 -14.69 -16.24
N VAL A 102 -12.18 -16.00 -16.28
CA VAL A 102 -11.09 -17.00 -16.38
C VAL A 102 -10.73 -17.26 -17.87
N PRO A 103 -9.45 -17.08 -18.29
CA PRO A 103 -9.07 -17.13 -19.70
C PRO A 103 -9.37 -18.44 -20.45
N SER A 104 -9.45 -19.57 -19.77
CA SER A 104 -9.72 -20.88 -20.38
C SER A 104 -11.18 -21.07 -20.80
N VAL A 105 -12.10 -20.20 -20.39
CA VAL A 105 -13.53 -20.29 -20.70
C VAL A 105 -14.12 -18.92 -21.13
N PRO A 106 -13.55 -18.26 -22.16
CA PRO A 106 -13.84 -16.86 -22.47
C PRO A 106 -15.29 -16.61 -22.94
N GLN A 107 -15.93 -17.63 -23.51
CA GLN A 107 -17.35 -17.61 -23.87
C GLN A 107 -18.30 -17.35 -22.68
N THR A 108 -17.87 -17.62 -21.45
CA THR A 108 -18.68 -17.41 -20.25
C THR A 108 -19.04 -15.94 -20.06
N SER A 109 -18.08 -15.03 -20.28
CA SER A 109 -18.29 -13.58 -20.15
C SER A 109 -19.35 -13.06 -21.10
N ALA A 110 -19.36 -13.52 -22.35
CA ALA A 110 -20.37 -13.13 -23.35
C ALA A 110 -21.78 -13.59 -22.95
N ASN A 111 -21.90 -14.84 -22.48
CA ASN A 111 -23.18 -15.39 -22.00
C ASN A 111 -23.69 -14.64 -20.77
N LEU A 112 -22.81 -14.39 -19.79
CA LEU A 112 -23.14 -13.64 -18.57
C LEU A 112 -23.58 -12.21 -18.90
N ARG A 113 -22.91 -11.54 -19.83
CA ARG A 113 -23.30 -10.20 -20.30
C ARG A 113 -24.71 -10.21 -20.88
N GLN A 114 -25.05 -11.22 -21.69
CA GLN A 114 -26.38 -11.33 -22.28
C GLN A 114 -27.47 -11.59 -21.23
N ILE A 115 -27.18 -12.41 -20.22
CA ILE A 115 -28.13 -12.77 -19.15
C ILE A 115 -28.31 -11.60 -18.16
N ALA A 116 -27.21 -11.00 -17.69
CA ALA A 116 -27.22 -10.00 -16.63
C ALA A 116 -27.50 -8.57 -17.13
N GLY A 117 -27.29 -8.29 -18.42
CA GLY A 117 -27.49 -6.96 -19.00
C GLY A 117 -26.69 -5.90 -18.25
N ASP A 118 -27.36 -4.83 -17.81
CA ASP A 118 -26.73 -3.71 -17.09
C ASP A 118 -26.17 -4.09 -15.70
N ARG A 119 -26.52 -5.27 -15.18
CA ARG A 119 -25.96 -5.78 -13.91
C ARG A 119 -24.59 -6.41 -14.09
N PHE A 120 -24.21 -6.75 -15.32
CA PHE A 120 -22.93 -7.37 -15.64
C PHE A 120 -21.78 -6.39 -15.39
N MET A 121 -20.74 -6.86 -14.69
CA MET A 121 -19.55 -6.09 -14.41
C MET A 121 -18.31 -6.87 -14.87
N PRO A 122 -17.69 -6.49 -16.01
CA PRO A 122 -16.39 -7.02 -16.38
C PRO A 122 -15.33 -6.61 -15.34
N VAL A 123 -14.29 -7.42 -15.25
CA VAL A 123 -13.16 -7.19 -14.35
C VAL A 123 -11.93 -6.88 -15.17
N TRP A 124 -11.26 -5.80 -14.84
CA TRP A 124 -9.94 -5.47 -15.37
C TRP A 124 -8.85 -5.92 -14.40
N HIS A 125 -7.81 -6.56 -14.92
CA HIS A 125 -6.60 -6.87 -14.18
C HIS A 125 -5.37 -6.14 -14.73
N PRO A 126 -4.35 -5.86 -13.87
CA PRO A 126 -3.11 -5.23 -14.31
C PRO A 126 -2.41 -5.91 -15.49
N GLU A 127 -2.46 -7.25 -15.54
CA GLU A 127 -1.87 -8.05 -16.62
C GLU A 127 -2.52 -7.83 -17.99
N ASP A 128 -3.78 -7.39 -18.03
CA ASP A 128 -4.50 -7.12 -19.28
C ASP A 128 -4.06 -5.79 -19.93
N GLY A 129 -3.28 -4.98 -19.20
CA GLY A 129 -2.78 -3.68 -19.66
C GLY A 129 -3.83 -2.56 -19.55
N LEU A 130 -3.36 -1.31 -19.63
CA LEU A 130 -4.23 -0.14 -19.47
C LEU A 130 -5.19 0.07 -20.64
N ASP A 131 -4.80 -0.33 -21.85
CA ASP A 131 -5.67 -0.19 -23.03
C ASP A 131 -6.97 -1.00 -22.84
N LYS A 132 -6.88 -2.18 -22.21
CA LYS A 132 -8.05 -2.99 -21.88
C LYS A 132 -8.95 -2.31 -20.85
N LEU A 133 -8.39 -1.59 -19.88
CA LEU A 133 -9.17 -0.81 -18.91
C LEU A 133 -10.03 0.25 -19.61
N TYR A 134 -9.44 1.00 -20.56
CA TYR A 134 -10.18 2.01 -21.33
C TYR A 134 -11.24 1.36 -22.22
N GLU A 135 -10.92 0.26 -22.90
CA GLU A 135 -11.87 -0.48 -23.73
C GLU A 135 -13.09 -0.93 -22.91
N LEU A 136 -12.87 -1.48 -21.71
CA LEU A 136 -13.96 -1.92 -20.83
C LEU A 136 -14.79 -0.73 -20.33
N ALA A 137 -14.15 0.39 -19.99
CA ALA A 137 -14.83 1.60 -19.54
C ALA A 137 -15.67 2.26 -20.66
N GLU A 138 -15.26 2.14 -21.92
CA GLU A 138 -16.05 2.61 -23.07
C GLU A 138 -17.25 1.70 -23.37
N GLN A 139 -17.10 0.39 -23.19
CA GLN A 139 -18.12 -0.60 -23.56
C GLN A 139 -19.13 -0.91 -22.45
N HIS A 140 -18.80 -0.61 -21.19
CA HIS A 140 -19.59 -0.99 -20.03
C HIS A 140 -19.79 0.18 -19.07
N GLN A 141 -21.01 0.33 -18.55
CA GLN A 141 -21.34 1.34 -17.57
C GLN A 141 -20.56 1.15 -16.25
N ARG A 142 -20.20 -0.09 -15.93
CA ARG A 142 -19.51 -0.46 -14.69
C ARG A 142 -18.32 -1.36 -14.98
N VAL A 143 -17.20 -1.11 -14.30
CA VAL A 143 -15.98 -1.91 -14.42
C VAL A 143 -15.42 -2.22 -13.03
N GLY A 144 -15.10 -3.49 -12.80
CA GLY A 144 -14.38 -3.96 -11.63
C GLY A 144 -12.88 -3.72 -11.79
N VAL A 145 -12.26 -3.11 -10.77
CA VAL A 145 -10.84 -2.75 -10.74
C VAL A 145 -10.19 -3.48 -9.58
N THR A 146 -9.16 -4.28 -9.87
CA THR A 146 -8.46 -5.12 -8.86
C THR A 146 -7.22 -4.46 -8.28
N ALA A 147 -6.69 -3.41 -8.90
CA ALA A 147 -5.48 -2.72 -8.44
C ALA A 147 -5.45 -1.24 -8.82
N THR A 148 -4.65 -0.45 -8.08
CA THR A 148 -4.37 0.96 -8.39
C THR A 148 -2.91 1.23 -8.74
N VAL A 149 -2.09 0.17 -8.80
CA VAL A 149 -0.68 0.23 -9.19
C VAL A 149 -0.44 -0.82 -10.26
N VAL A 150 0.17 -0.42 -11.38
CA VAL A 150 0.51 -1.28 -12.51
C VAL A 150 1.97 -1.08 -12.84
N ASN A 151 2.77 -2.14 -12.85
CA ASN A 151 4.21 -2.08 -13.16
C ASN A 151 4.97 -1.01 -12.35
N GLY A 152 4.62 -0.84 -11.07
CA GLY A 152 5.20 0.17 -10.18
C GLY A 152 4.69 1.61 -10.37
N GLN A 153 3.79 1.85 -11.32
CA GLN A 153 3.19 3.15 -11.57
C GLN A 153 1.81 3.25 -10.90
N ASP A 154 1.58 4.35 -10.19
CA ASP A 154 0.27 4.70 -9.63
C ASP A 154 -0.67 5.18 -10.75
N ILE A 155 -1.80 4.49 -10.93
CA ILE A 155 -2.80 4.80 -11.95
C ILE A 155 -4.02 5.54 -11.40
N THR A 156 -3.97 5.98 -10.14
CA THR A 156 -5.07 6.68 -9.43
C THR A 156 -5.61 7.87 -10.23
N HIS A 157 -4.75 8.68 -10.86
CA HIS A 157 -5.21 9.80 -11.69
C HIS A 157 -6.06 9.32 -12.88
N ARG A 158 -5.65 8.25 -13.55
CA ARG A 158 -6.37 7.68 -14.70
C ARG A 158 -7.72 7.11 -14.27
N LEU A 159 -7.74 6.38 -13.15
CA LEU A 159 -8.98 5.88 -12.56
C LEU A 159 -9.93 7.02 -12.18
N ARG A 160 -9.42 8.13 -11.64
CA ARG A 160 -10.24 9.31 -11.35
C ARG A 160 -10.87 9.92 -12.60
N THR A 161 -10.13 9.99 -13.71
CA THR A 161 -10.68 10.44 -15.00
C THR A 161 -11.78 9.50 -15.50
N LEU A 162 -11.57 8.19 -15.40
CA LEU A 162 -12.57 7.18 -15.81
C LEU A 162 -13.84 7.23 -14.97
N ALA A 163 -13.69 7.44 -13.66
CA ALA A 163 -14.80 7.52 -12.73
C ALA A 163 -15.78 8.68 -13.00
N ALA A 164 -15.41 9.66 -13.84
CA ALA A 164 -16.30 10.74 -14.24
C ALA A 164 -17.44 10.26 -15.17
N HIS A 165 -17.27 9.14 -15.86
CA HIS A 165 -18.25 8.59 -16.82
C HIS A 165 -18.49 7.09 -16.68
N THR A 166 -17.68 6.39 -15.90
CA THR A 166 -17.78 4.94 -15.66
C THR A 166 -17.93 4.66 -14.17
N GLN A 167 -18.84 3.76 -13.78
CA GLN A 167 -18.95 3.30 -12.41
C GLN A 167 -17.80 2.35 -12.08
N LEU A 168 -16.81 2.82 -11.34
CA LEU A 168 -15.72 1.97 -10.90
C LEU A 168 -16.09 1.21 -9.63
N HIS A 169 -15.89 -0.10 -9.64
CA HIS A 169 -16.00 -0.95 -8.46
C HIS A 169 -14.63 -1.44 -8.00
N GLY A 170 -14.25 -1.18 -6.75
CA GLY A 170 -13.00 -1.70 -6.18
C GLY A 170 -13.17 -3.16 -5.71
N LEU A 171 -12.61 -4.12 -6.43
CA LEU A 171 -12.62 -5.54 -6.03
C LEU A 171 -11.50 -5.79 -5.03
N ALA A 172 -11.86 -6.29 -3.84
CA ALA A 172 -10.93 -6.57 -2.75
C ALA A 172 -10.03 -5.36 -2.38
N MET A 173 -10.57 -4.15 -2.53
CA MET A 173 -9.85 -2.91 -2.21
C MET A 173 -10.00 -2.63 -0.72
N THR A 174 -8.91 -2.75 0.04
CA THR A 174 -8.95 -2.75 1.52
C THR A 174 -8.15 -1.63 2.17
N LYS A 175 -7.26 -0.97 1.41
CA LYS A 175 -6.39 0.09 1.92
C LYS A 175 -7.19 1.38 2.10
N PRO A 176 -7.28 1.95 3.32
CA PRO A 176 -8.08 3.15 3.53
C PRO A 176 -7.67 4.33 2.63
N THR A 177 -6.37 4.55 2.44
CA THR A 177 -5.85 5.60 1.55
C THR A 177 -6.34 5.44 0.11
N THR A 178 -6.39 4.22 -0.41
CA THR A 178 -6.87 3.93 -1.78
C THR A 178 -8.39 4.10 -1.92
N ILE A 179 -9.14 3.71 -0.88
CA ILE A 179 -10.59 3.86 -0.84
C ILE A 179 -10.96 5.35 -0.80
N ALA A 180 -10.26 6.16 0.00
CA ALA A 180 -10.52 7.60 0.13
C ALA A 180 -10.01 8.43 -1.06
N ALA A 181 -8.97 7.97 -1.77
CA ALA A 181 -8.36 8.74 -2.86
C ALA A 181 -9.16 8.75 -4.16
N LEU A 182 -10.12 7.85 -4.33
CA LEU A 182 -10.83 7.62 -5.59
C LEU A 182 -12.34 7.73 -5.41
N PRO A 183 -13.06 8.33 -6.36
CA PRO A 183 -14.52 8.40 -6.35
C PRO A 183 -15.12 7.07 -6.82
N TRP A 184 -14.94 6.02 -6.03
CA TRP A 184 -15.51 4.70 -6.29
C TRP A 184 -17.05 4.77 -6.31
N SER A 185 -17.69 4.06 -7.23
CA SER A 185 -19.13 3.83 -7.14
C SER A 185 -19.43 2.84 -6.02
N SER A 186 -18.62 1.79 -5.92
CA SER A 186 -18.73 0.81 -4.84
C SER A 186 -17.44 0.03 -4.66
N ILE A 187 -17.31 -0.69 -3.54
CA ILE A 187 -16.16 -1.52 -3.20
C ILE A 187 -16.67 -2.80 -2.55
N SER A 188 -15.98 -3.92 -2.75
CA SER A 188 -16.22 -5.17 -2.02
C SER A 188 -15.00 -5.58 -1.19
N SER A 189 -15.24 -6.07 0.03
CA SER A 189 -14.15 -6.41 0.95
C SER A 189 -14.54 -7.48 1.97
N THR A 190 -13.61 -8.39 2.24
CA THR A 190 -13.66 -9.35 3.37
C THR A 190 -12.93 -8.83 4.61
N SER A 191 -12.33 -7.63 4.58
CA SER A 191 -11.48 -7.14 5.67
C SER A 191 -12.20 -6.96 7.00
N TRP A 192 -13.53 -6.80 6.98
CA TRP A 192 -14.33 -6.74 8.18
C TRP A 192 -14.34 -8.05 8.98
N LEU A 193 -13.99 -9.19 8.34
CA LEU A 193 -13.87 -10.51 8.95
C LEU A 193 -12.53 -10.75 9.65
N SER A 194 -11.58 -9.81 9.55
CA SER A 194 -10.24 -10.01 10.11
C SER A 194 -10.23 -10.28 11.63
N PRO A 195 -11.13 -9.72 12.45
CA PRO A 195 -11.23 -10.07 13.86
C PRO A 195 -11.52 -11.55 14.10
N SER A 196 -12.47 -12.14 13.36
CA SER A 196 -12.81 -13.55 13.54
C SER A 196 -11.79 -14.51 12.92
N GLN A 197 -11.12 -14.11 11.83
CA GLN A 197 -10.17 -14.97 11.12
C GLN A 197 -8.75 -14.92 11.71
N TYR A 198 -8.32 -13.74 12.17
CA TYR A 198 -6.94 -13.49 12.57
C TYR A 198 -6.80 -12.99 14.02
N GLY A 199 -7.90 -12.70 14.72
CA GLY A 199 -7.89 -12.17 16.08
C GLY A 199 -7.53 -10.68 16.14
N ASP A 200 -7.72 -9.95 15.05
CA ASP A 200 -7.53 -8.50 15.00
C ASP A 200 -8.62 -7.76 15.78
N THR A 201 -8.42 -6.46 15.99
CA THR A 201 -9.45 -5.54 16.48
C THR A 201 -9.50 -4.33 15.57
N ILE A 202 -10.65 -4.09 14.94
CA ILE A 202 -10.87 -2.94 14.05
C ILE A 202 -11.76 -1.96 14.78
N VAL A 203 -11.30 -0.71 14.92
CA VAL A 203 -12.03 0.35 15.63
C VAL A 203 -11.98 1.64 14.82
N TRP A 204 -13.14 2.22 14.56
CA TRP A 204 -13.23 3.60 14.11
C TRP A 204 -13.07 4.55 15.30
N ALA A 205 -11.97 5.31 15.32
CA ALA A 205 -11.69 6.26 16.41
C ALA A 205 -10.90 7.46 15.89
N ALA A 206 -11.28 8.66 16.35
CA ALA A 206 -10.63 9.92 15.99
C ALA A 206 -10.56 10.19 14.47
N GLY A 207 -11.61 9.84 13.72
CA GLY A 207 -11.70 10.09 12.29
C GLY A 207 -10.88 9.11 11.42
N GLU A 208 -10.39 8.02 12.00
CA GLU A 208 -9.59 7.02 11.29
C GLU A 208 -10.06 5.60 11.62
N LEU A 209 -10.01 4.72 10.60
CA LEU A 209 -10.24 3.30 10.76
C LEU A 209 -8.95 2.61 11.21
N LYS A 210 -8.85 2.31 12.51
CA LYS A 210 -7.65 1.71 13.09
C LYS A 210 -7.79 0.21 13.15
N ARG A 211 -6.82 -0.50 12.56
CA ARG A 211 -6.68 -1.95 12.67
C ARG A 211 -5.54 -2.29 13.62
N TYR A 212 -5.88 -2.95 14.72
CA TYR A 212 -4.92 -3.48 15.68
C TYR A 212 -4.72 -4.97 15.40
N PRO A 213 -3.50 -5.39 15.01
CA PRO A 213 -3.19 -6.81 14.85
C PRO A 213 -3.38 -7.57 16.17
N ARG A 214 -3.58 -8.90 16.09
CA ARG A 214 -3.72 -9.79 17.27
C ARG A 214 -2.77 -9.50 18.43
N LYS A 215 -1.50 -9.18 18.15
CA LYS A 215 -0.48 -8.87 19.16
C LYS A 215 -0.82 -7.65 20.03
N TYR A 216 -1.59 -6.69 19.50
CA TYR A 216 -1.91 -5.42 20.16
C TYR A 216 -3.39 -5.31 20.54
N LYS A 217 -4.16 -6.40 20.40
CA LYS A 217 -5.62 -6.38 20.58
C LYS A 217 -6.02 -6.03 22.02
N ASP A 218 -5.31 -6.54 23.03
CA ASP A 218 -5.68 -6.31 24.45
C ASP A 218 -5.48 -4.84 24.84
N GLN A 219 -4.38 -4.24 24.35
CA GLN A 219 -4.13 -2.81 24.50
C GLN A 219 -5.22 -1.98 23.80
N ALA A 220 -5.62 -2.37 22.59
CA ALA A 220 -6.67 -1.68 21.84
C ALA A 220 -8.03 -1.78 22.55
N ARG A 221 -8.41 -2.97 23.00
CA ARG A 221 -9.69 -3.22 23.68
C ARG A 221 -9.77 -2.50 25.03
N THR A 222 -8.66 -2.45 25.76
CA THR A 222 -8.57 -1.66 26.99
C THR A 222 -8.72 -0.17 26.70
N ARG A 223 -7.99 0.34 25.68
CA ARG A 223 -8.03 1.76 25.29
C ARG A 223 -9.43 2.21 24.84
N HIS A 224 -10.14 1.37 24.10
CA HIS A 224 -11.42 1.69 23.48
C HIS A 224 -12.62 1.14 24.26
N ARG A 225 -12.43 0.66 25.49
CA ARG A 225 -13.49 0.06 26.32
C ARG A 225 -14.71 0.96 26.49
N ALA A 226 -14.48 2.26 26.72
CA ALA A 226 -15.57 3.24 26.86
C ALA A 226 -16.44 3.32 25.59
N LEU A 227 -15.80 3.33 24.42
CA LEU A 227 -16.49 3.31 23.13
C LEU A 227 -17.36 2.07 22.98
N PHE A 228 -16.88 0.89 23.41
CA PHE A 228 -17.66 -0.35 23.31
C PHE A 228 -18.96 -0.26 24.12
N LEU A 229 -18.87 0.26 25.34
CA LEU A 229 -20.04 0.49 26.20
C LEU A 229 -21.00 1.51 25.59
N ASP A 230 -20.49 2.60 25.03
CA ASP A 230 -21.31 3.64 24.37
C ASP A 230 -22.06 3.08 23.14
N LEU A 231 -21.48 2.07 22.47
CA LEU A 231 -22.11 1.37 21.35
C LEU A 231 -23.07 0.25 21.80
N GLY A 232 -23.19 0.00 23.10
CA GLY A 232 -23.99 -1.11 23.64
C GLY A 232 -23.38 -2.49 23.36
N LEU A 233 -22.09 -2.56 23.07
CA LEU A 233 -21.35 -3.81 22.92
C LEU A 233 -20.81 -4.27 24.27
N ASP A 234 -20.68 -5.59 24.44
CA ASP A 234 -20.13 -6.20 25.66
C ASP A 234 -18.59 -6.25 25.60
N PRO A 235 -17.86 -5.46 26.42
CA PRO A 235 -16.41 -5.45 26.40
C PRO A 235 -15.79 -6.77 26.86
N GLU A 236 -16.47 -7.55 27.71
CA GLU A 236 -15.96 -8.84 28.19
C GLU A 236 -16.03 -9.89 27.08
N LEU A 237 -17.11 -9.91 26.31
CA LEU A 237 -17.21 -10.76 25.11
C LEU A 237 -16.19 -10.36 24.04
N ILE A 238 -15.97 -9.05 23.84
CA ILE A 238 -14.91 -8.57 22.95
C ILE A 238 -13.54 -9.03 23.44
N ASN A 239 -13.24 -8.93 24.74
CA ASN A 239 -11.99 -9.40 25.32
C ASN A 239 -11.81 -10.91 25.18
N ALA A 240 -12.89 -11.68 25.30
CA ALA A 240 -12.91 -13.13 25.13
C ALA A 240 -12.86 -13.60 23.66
N ASP A 241 -12.69 -12.69 22.69
CA ASP A 241 -12.74 -12.99 21.25
C ASP A 241 -14.07 -13.62 20.78
N ASP A 242 -15.20 -13.26 21.41
CA ASP A 242 -16.50 -13.68 20.90
C ASP A 242 -16.66 -13.22 19.46
N THR A 243 -16.86 -14.18 18.55
CA THR A 243 -16.87 -13.93 17.10
C THR A 243 -17.98 -12.96 16.71
N THR A 244 -19.13 -13.02 17.36
CA THR A 244 -20.26 -12.15 17.02
C THR A 244 -19.97 -10.73 17.46
N GLU A 245 -19.52 -10.55 18.70
CA GLU A 245 -19.33 -9.23 19.29
C GLU A 245 -18.17 -8.46 18.64
N VAL A 246 -17.06 -9.13 18.33
CA VAL A 246 -15.94 -8.50 17.60
C VAL A 246 -16.30 -8.14 16.17
N LEU A 247 -17.19 -8.91 15.52
CA LEU A 247 -17.67 -8.59 14.17
C LEU A 247 -18.68 -7.45 14.16
N LYS A 248 -19.56 -7.31 15.17
CA LYS A 248 -20.42 -6.13 15.31
C LYS A 248 -19.59 -4.84 15.40
N LEU A 249 -18.55 -4.83 16.24
CA LEU A 249 -17.60 -3.72 16.34
C LEU A 249 -16.94 -3.40 14.99
N SER A 250 -16.53 -4.44 14.26
CA SER A 250 -15.92 -4.31 12.93
C SER A 250 -16.89 -3.71 11.91
N ILE A 251 -18.13 -4.22 11.85
CA ILE A 251 -19.19 -3.74 10.95
C ILE A 251 -19.47 -2.27 11.22
N TRP A 252 -19.67 -1.91 12.49
CA TRP A 252 -19.88 -0.52 12.89
C TRP A 252 -18.71 0.37 12.48
N SER A 253 -17.47 -0.07 12.72
CA SER A 253 -16.27 0.70 12.39
C SER A 253 -16.13 0.95 10.89
N TRP A 254 -16.35 -0.07 10.06
CA TRP A 254 -16.37 0.08 8.61
C TRP A 254 -17.52 0.98 8.13
N THR A 255 -18.69 0.91 8.77
CA THR A 255 -19.83 1.78 8.46
C THR A 255 -19.49 3.24 8.73
N GLN A 256 -18.90 3.55 9.88
CA GLN A 256 -18.47 4.92 10.19
C GLN A 256 -17.38 5.42 9.24
N TYR A 257 -16.45 4.55 8.87
CA TYR A 257 -15.45 4.88 7.86
C TYR A 257 -16.07 5.24 6.51
N MET A 258 -17.01 4.44 6.01
CA MET A 258 -17.71 4.74 4.76
C MET A 258 -18.55 6.01 4.85
N ASN A 259 -19.21 6.25 5.99
CA ASN A 259 -19.93 7.50 6.24
C ASN A 259 -18.99 8.72 6.17
N SER A 260 -17.79 8.62 6.74
CA SER A 260 -16.79 9.69 6.71
C SER A 260 -16.32 10.03 5.28
N ILE A 261 -16.11 9.01 4.44
CA ILE A 261 -15.76 9.19 3.03
C ILE A 261 -16.89 9.86 2.27
N ASN A 262 -18.13 9.45 2.57
CA ASN A 262 -19.32 9.96 1.90
C ASN A 262 -19.75 11.35 2.39
N GLY A 263 -19.02 11.96 3.34
CA GLY A 263 -19.40 13.25 3.93
C GLY A 263 -20.64 13.17 4.84
N VAL A 264 -21.04 11.97 5.26
CA VAL A 264 -22.16 11.76 6.18
C VAL A 264 -21.62 11.87 7.61
N SER A 265 -21.88 13.00 8.26
CA SER A 265 -21.49 13.21 9.66
C SER A 265 -22.49 12.55 10.61
N ASN A 266 -22.24 11.30 10.97
CA ASN A 266 -22.85 10.67 12.15
C ASN A 266 -21.81 10.66 13.27
N THR A 267 -21.72 11.76 14.00
CA THR A 267 -20.88 11.80 15.21
C THR A 267 -21.67 11.13 16.35
N PRO A 268 -21.14 10.12 17.06
CA PRO A 268 -21.72 9.70 18.34
C PRO A 268 -21.75 10.88 19.32
N PRO A 269 -22.67 10.88 20.31
CA PRO A 269 -22.84 12.02 21.22
C PRO A 269 -21.50 12.35 21.89
N LYS A 270 -21.01 13.58 21.67
CA LYS A 270 -19.80 14.08 22.31
C LYS A 270 -20.00 14.06 23.82
N SER A 271 -19.22 13.25 24.52
CA SER A 271 -18.92 13.48 25.94
C SER A 271 -18.39 14.91 26.11
N PRO A 272 -18.82 15.66 27.14
CA PRO A 272 -18.51 17.08 27.25
C PRO A 272 -17.02 17.29 27.47
N GLN A 273 -16.31 17.69 26.41
CA GLN A 273 -14.97 18.25 26.54
C GLN A 273 -15.10 19.66 27.12
N ARG A 274 -14.38 19.90 28.22
CA ARG A 274 -14.23 21.23 28.82
C ARG A 274 -13.73 22.20 27.74
N ALA A 275 -14.44 23.31 27.62
CA ALA A 275 -14.12 24.39 26.70
C ALA A 275 -12.75 25.00 27.02
N ASN A 276 -11.85 24.95 26.04
CA ASN A 276 -10.81 25.96 25.92
C ASN A 276 -11.39 27.08 25.06
N THR A 277 -11.80 28.14 25.73
CA THR A 277 -12.14 29.43 25.14
C THR A 277 -10.88 30.10 24.64
N GLU A 278 -10.67 30.15 23.33
CA GLU A 278 -10.11 31.32 22.62
C GLU A 278 -10.16 31.09 21.10
N ASN A 279 -10.49 32.19 20.41
CA ASN A 279 -10.58 32.39 18.96
C ASN A 279 -11.88 31.95 18.27
N ALA A 280 -12.79 32.93 18.19
CA ALA A 280 -13.90 33.00 17.26
C ALA A 280 -13.40 32.88 15.81
N SER A 281 -14.09 32.09 15.00
CA SER A 281 -13.91 32.08 13.54
C SER A 281 -14.87 33.08 12.90
N GLU A 282 -14.30 34.07 12.22
CA GLU A 282 -15.04 34.90 11.27
C GLU A 282 -15.34 34.10 9.99
N SER A 283 -16.57 34.23 9.51
CA SER A 283 -17.05 33.65 8.26
C SER A 283 -16.50 34.42 7.06
N PHE A 284 -15.87 33.73 6.12
CA PHE A 284 -15.60 34.26 4.79
C PHE A 284 -16.56 33.65 3.77
N ASP A 285 -17.32 34.54 3.13
CA ASP A 285 -18.19 34.32 1.99
C ASP A 285 -17.35 34.32 0.70
N THR A 286 -17.49 33.29 -0.13
CA THR A 286 -17.06 33.35 -1.54
C THR A 286 -18.01 32.56 -2.43
N THR A 287 -18.84 33.32 -3.13
CA THR A 287 -19.65 32.94 -4.29
C THR A 287 -18.80 32.29 -5.40
N ALA A 288 -19.32 31.20 -5.96
CA ALA A 288 -18.80 30.54 -7.16
C ALA A 288 -19.12 31.34 -8.44
N PRO A 289 -18.27 31.30 -9.48
CA PRO A 289 -18.69 31.63 -10.83
C PRO A 289 -18.79 30.37 -11.72
N GLU A 290 -19.91 30.31 -12.45
CA GLU A 290 -20.14 29.43 -13.58
C GLU A 290 -19.43 29.92 -14.86
N HIS A 291 -19.04 28.95 -15.69
CA HIS A 291 -19.10 28.89 -17.17
C HIS A 291 -17.80 28.42 -17.83
N GLY A 292 -17.97 27.40 -18.68
CA GLY A 292 -16.91 26.74 -19.42
C GLY A 292 -16.44 27.52 -20.64
N ASN A 293 -15.27 27.12 -21.14
CA ASN A 293 -14.93 27.13 -22.55
C ASN A 293 -13.76 26.17 -22.79
N VAL A 294 -13.89 25.33 -23.82
CA VAL A 294 -12.83 24.45 -24.30
C VAL A 294 -11.73 25.33 -24.91
N VAL A 295 -10.55 25.37 -24.27
CA VAL A 295 -9.41 26.13 -24.76
C VAL A 295 -8.52 25.22 -25.60
N ALA A 296 -8.42 25.52 -26.90
CA ALA A 296 -7.44 24.90 -27.79
C ALA A 296 -6.01 25.20 -27.28
N LEU A 297 -5.21 24.14 -27.08
CA LEU A 297 -3.83 24.24 -26.61
C LEU A 297 -2.94 24.98 -27.63
N LYS A 298 -2.66 26.26 -27.39
CA LYS A 298 -1.61 27.00 -28.10
C LYS A 298 -0.23 26.44 -27.71
N ARG A 299 0.46 25.83 -28.67
CA ARG A 299 1.87 25.41 -28.51
C ARG A 299 2.74 26.65 -28.29
N ARG A 300 3.49 26.67 -27.18
CA ARG A 300 4.41 27.78 -26.83
C ARG A 300 5.64 27.75 -27.74
N GLU A 301 5.99 28.91 -28.32
CA GLU A 301 7.15 29.08 -29.23
C GLU A 301 8.51 29.10 -28.52
N LYS A 302 8.55 29.29 -27.19
CA LYS A 302 9.81 29.32 -26.42
C LYS A 302 9.72 28.43 -25.18
N THR A 303 10.48 27.33 -25.19
CA THR A 303 10.78 26.50 -24.02
C THR A 303 11.93 27.11 -23.24
N ARG A 304 11.76 27.31 -21.93
CA ARG A 304 12.82 27.70 -20.99
C ARG A 304 13.22 26.49 -20.16
N LEU A 305 14.47 26.45 -19.70
CA LEU A 305 14.92 25.45 -18.73
C LEU A 305 14.11 25.57 -17.44
N LEU A 306 13.91 24.43 -16.77
CA LEU A 306 13.17 24.39 -15.52
C LEU A 306 13.94 25.18 -14.45
N PRO A 307 13.25 26.01 -13.64
CA PRO A 307 13.85 26.66 -12.47
C PRO A 307 14.58 25.63 -11.59
N GLY A 308 15.85 25.89 -11.27
CA GLY A 308 16.71 24.97 -10.51
C GLY A 308 17.64 24.09 -11.36
N ILE A 309 17.49 24.05 -12.69
CA ILE A 309 18.34 23.24 -13.58
C ILE A 309 19.30 24.13 -14.37
N GLY A 310 20.60 23.97 -14.13
CA GLY A 310 21.70 24.53 -14.92
C GLY A 310 22.38 23.47 -15.80
N VAL A 311 23.20 23.93 -16.75
CA VAL A 311 24.11 23.08 -17.53
C VAL A 311 25.52 23.58 -17.24
N GLU A 312 26.37 22.73 -16.64
CA GLU A 312 27.81 22.95 -16.45
C GLU A 312 28.58 22.14 -17.48
N THR A 313 29.45 22.77 -18.26
CA THR A 313 30.32 22.07 -19.21
C THR A 313 31.59 21.62 -18.51
N ARG A 314 31.88 20.31 -18.52
CA ARG A 314 33.12 19.75 -17.98
C ARG A 314 33.96 19.17 -19.11
N GLU A 315 35.23 19.55 -19.17
CA GLU A 315 36.17 18.98 -20.12
C GLU A 315 36.58 17.58 -19.68
N ILE A 316 36.34 16.59 -20.52
CA ILE A 316 36.76 15.22 -20.30
C ILE A 316 37.94 14.95 -21.24
N SER A 317 39.04 14.45 -20.70
CA SER A 317 40.18 14.06 -21.51
C SER A 317 39.92 12.70 -22.15
N THR A 318 39.71 12.69 -23.46
CA THR A 318 39.75 11.49 -24.31
C THR A 318 41.14 11.32 -24.89
N PHE A 319 41.53 10.10 -25.22
CA PHE A 319 42.75 9.85 -25.97
C PHE A 319 42.34 9.55 -27.42
N ASP A 320 42.91 10.26 -28.38
CA ASP A 320 42.71 9.99 -29.80
C ASP A 320 43.47 8.71 -30.21
N GLU A 321 43.20 8.19 -31.41
CA GLU A 321 43.80 6.96 -31.95
C GLU A 321 45.36 6.99 -32.02
N ASP A 322 45.97 8.18 -31.98
CA ASP A 322 47.42 8.40 -31.94
C ASP A 322 48.00 8.59 -30.51
N GLY A 323 47.21 8.38 -29.45
CA GLY A 323 47.67 8.41 -28.06
C GLY A 323 47.83 9.82 -27.44
N ASN A 324 47.39 10.87 -28.13
CA ASN A 324 47.37 12.24 -27.60
C ASN A 324 46.07 12.55 -26.83
N LYS A 325 46.18 13.33 -25.74
CA LYS A 325 45.03 13.76 -24.92
C LYS A 325 44.27 14.89 -25.62
N THR A 326 43.03 14.66 -25.97
CA THR A 326 42.07 15.67 -26.45
C THR A 326 41.03 15.96 -25.36
N PHE A 327 40.65 17.23 -25.22
CA PHE A 327 39.64 17.67 -24.23
C PHE A 327 38.32 17.89 -24.95
N GLN A 328 37.30 17.08 -24.64
CA GLN A 328 35.95 17.26 -25.17
C GLN A 328 35.02 17.87 -24.11
N PRO A 329 34.27 18.94 -24.45
CA PRO A 329 33.30 19.55 -23.52
C PRO A 329 32.04 18.68 -23.39
N LEU A 330 31.80 18.10 -22.20
CA LEU A 330 30.56 17.39 -21.88
C LEU A 330 29.61 18.29 -21.07
N PRO A 331 28.40 18.60 -21.56
CA PRO A 331 27.39 19.31 -20.79
C PRO A 331 26.78 18.39 -19.71
N LEU A 332 27.02 18.71 -18.44
CA LEU A 332 26.45 18.04 -17.28
C LEU A 332 25.30 18.88 -16.70
N ILE A 333 24.18 18.22 -16.41
CA ILE A 333 23.04 18.86 -15.74
C ILE A 333 23.45 19.14 -14.29
N SER A 334 23.32 20.40 -13.85
CA SER A 334 23.63 20.84 -12.49
C SER A 334 22.40 21.41 -11.79
N ASN A 335 22.31 21.24 -10.47
CA ASN A 335 21.28 21.88 -9.66
C ASN A 335 21.77 23.29 -9.27
N ARG A 336 21.12 24.33 -9.79
CA ARG A 336 21.32 25.72 -9.37
C ARG A 336 20.20 26.06 -8.39
N ALA A 337 20.35 25.59 -7.15
CA ALA A 337 19.34 25.76 -6.12
C ALA A 337 19.38 27.18 -5.55
N GLU A 338 18.80 28.15 -6.26
CA GLU A 338 18.22 29.30 -5.55
C GLU A 338 16.91 28.83 -4.90
N SER A 339 16.77 29.06 -3.60
CA SER A 339 15.61 28.61 -2.83
C SER A 339 14.34 29.28 -3.37
N GLN A 340 13.53 28.54 -4.13
CA GLN A 340 12.22 29.00 -4.62
C GLN A 340 11.15 29.06 -3.52
N ARG A 341 11.54 28.85 -2.26
CA ARG A 341 10.63 28.87 -1.12
C ARG A 341 10.34 30.32 -0.75
N GLN A 342 9.09 30.73 -0.83
CA GLN A 342 8.64 32.05 -0.40
C GLN A 342 8.30 32.03 1.09
N CYS A 343 8.80 33.02 1.83
CA CYS A 343 8.62 33.14 3.28
C CYS A 343 7.14 33.14 3.69
N ASP A 344 6.26 33.78 2.92
CA ASP A 344 4.83 33.89 3.24
C ASP A 344 4.06 32.58 3.19
N THR A 345 4.54 31.63 2.38
CA THR A 345 3.96 30.28 2.25
C THR A 345 4.69 29.24 3.11
N CYS A 346 5.71 29.64 3.86
CA CYS A 346 6.54 28.72 4.62
C CYS A 346 5.80 28.23 5.87
N PHE A 347 5.78 26.91 6.09
CA PHE A 347 5.22 26.29 7.28
C PHE A 347 5.77 26.86 8.60
N LEU A 348 7.01 27.37 8.56
CA LEU A 348 7.69 27.94 9.73
C LEU A 348 7.49 29.46 9.87
N ARG A 349 6.63 30.11 9.07
CA ARG A 349 6.42 31.57 9.05
C ARG A 349 6.36 32.21 10.44
N GLU A 350 5.56 31.66 11.34
CA GLU A 350 5.34 32.21 12.68
C GLU A 350 6.55 32.05 13.64
N LYS A 351 7.46 31.14 13.33
CA LYS A 351 8.57 30.73 14.23
C LYS A 351 9.95 30.82 13.56
N CYS A 352 10.02 31.32 12.32
CA CYS A 352 11.26 31.40 11.56
C CYS A 352 12.03 32.65 11.98
N PRO A 353 13.30 32.53 12.41
CA PRO A 353 14.10 33.67 12.85
C PRO A 353 14.43 34.66 11.71
N GLU A 354 14.43 34.19 10.47
CA GLU A 354 14.77 34.96 9.26
C GLU A 354 13.53 35.19 8.36
N TYR A 355 12.34 35.28 8.94
CA TYR A 355 11.13 35.58 8.17
C TYR A 355 11.11 37.04 7.72
N GLU A 356 10.93 37.25 6.41
CA GLU A 356 10.69 38.57 5.81
C GLU A 356 9.53 38.46 4.81
N PRO A 357 8.54 39.35 4.86
CA PRO A 357 7.39 39.33 3.95
C PRO A 357 7.81 39.62 2.51
N ASP A 358 7.18 38.93 1.55
CA ASP A 358 7.46 38.99 0.11
C ASP A 358 8.89 38.60 -0.31
N SER A 359 9.69 38.01 0.60
CA SER A 359 11.05 37.56 0.34
C SER A 359 11.15 36.04 0.09
N THR A 360 12.18 35.65 -0.66
CA THR A 360 12.61 34.24 -0.75
C THR A 360 13.35 33.81 0.52
N CYS A 361 13.26 32.53 0.86
CA CYS A 361 13.89 31.94 2.02
C CYS A 361 15.39 32.28 2.10
N ALA A 362 15.79 32.93 3.19
CA ALA A 362 17.19 33.31 3.45
C ALA A 362 18.13 32.12 3.64
N PHE A 363 17.60 30.96 4.03
CA PHE A 363 18.39 29.73 4.17
C PHE A 363 18.63 29.08 2.80
N ASP A 364 19.90 29.07 2.39
CA ASP A 364 20.38 28.22 1.32
C ASP A 364 20.71 26.82 1.88
N LEU A 365 20.28 25.78 1.17
CA LEU A 365 20.53 24.37 1.51
C LEU A 365 21.35 23.74 0.39
N PRO A 366 22.67 24.01 0.33
CA PRO A 366 23.51 23.51 -0.74
C PRO A 366 23.75 22.01 -0.54
N VAL A 367 23.04 21.17 -1.30
CA VAL A 367 23.28 19.73 -1.36
C VAL A 367 24.00 19.38 -2.66
N SER A 368 25.33 19.39 -2.62
CA SER A 368 26.15 18.81 -3.68
C SER A 368 27.13 17.80 -3.11
N ALA A 369 26.91 16.53 -3.41
CA ALA A 369 27.85 15.46 -3.11
C ALA A 369 28.50 15.00 -4.43
N ARG A 370 29.70 15.51 -4.71
CA ARG A 370 30.45 15.23 -5.96
C ARG A 370 31.66 14.32 -5.72
N THR A 371 32.07 14.10 -4.46
CA THR A 371 33.18 13.20 -4.08
C THR A 371 32.75 12.16 -3.05
N LYS A 372 33.47 11.02 -3.00
CA LYS A 372 33.26 9.98 -1.98
C LYS A 372 33.43 10.52 -0.56
N GLU A 373 34.41 11.41 -0.36
CA GLU A 373 34.62 12.08 0.92
C GLU A 373 33.43 12.97 1.32
N GLN A 374 32.84 13.69 0.37
CA GLN A 374 31.64 14.50 0.62
C GLN A 374 30.43 13.63 1.00
N LEU A 375 30.27 12.47 0.36
CA LEU A 375 29.21 11.51 0.73
C LEU A 375 29.41 10.97 2.15
N THR A 376 30.63 10.57 2.51
CA THR A 376 30.94 10.12 3.87
C THR A 376 30.69 11.24 4.89
N ARG A 377 31.08 12.48 4.58
CA ARG A 377 30.83 13.63 5.47
C ARG A 377 29.35 13.93 5.65
N ILE A 378 28.54 13.80 4.60
CA ILE A 378 27.08 13.95 4.72
C ILE A 378 26.50 12.84 5.61
N GLN A 379 26.95 11.61 5.46
CA GLN A 379 26.52 10.51 6.33
C GLN A 379 26.91 10.75 7.80
N ASP A 380 28.11 11.27 8.04
CA ASP A 380 28.58 11.63 9.39
C ASP A 380 27.69 12.72 10.01
N VAL A 381 27.41 13.79 9.27
CA VAL A 381 26.52 14.88 9.71
C VAL A 381 25.10 14.38 9.99
N LEU A 382 24.56 13.48 9.16
CA LEU A 382 23.24 12.90 9.39
C LEU A 382 23.21 12.02 10.65
N ILE A 383 24.28 11.26 10.92
CA ILE A 383 24.42 10.48 12.16
C ILE A 383 24.51 11.41 13.36
N GLU A 384 25.25 12.51 13.27
CA GLU A 384 25.36 13.51 14.35
C GLU A 384 24.00 14.15 14.66
N ILE A 385 23.25 14.58 13.65
CA ILE A 385 21.90 15.14 13.81
C ILE A 385 20.96 14.11 14.46
N GLN A 386 20.98 12.87 13.98
CA GLN A 386 20.13 11.81 14.53
C GLN A 386 20.52 11.46 15.97
N THR A 387 21.82 11.47 16.28
CA THR A 387 22.34 11.27 17.65
C THR A 387 21.85 12.38 18.57
N GLN A 388 21.91 13.64 18.13
CA GLN A 388 21.41 14.78 18.91
C GLN A 388 19.90 14.65 19.20
N ARG A 389 19.09 14.21 18.23
CA ARG A 389 17.65 13.98 18.41
C ARG A 389 17.35 12.88 19.44
N VAL A 390 18.10 11.78 19.39
CA VAL A 390 17.96 10.69 20.37
C VAL A 390 18.35 11.15 21.78
N LEU A 391 19.47 11.86 21.92
CA LEU A 391 19.94 12.37 23.21
C LEU A 391 18.97 13.41 23.80
N TYR A 392 18.41 14.28 22.96
CA TYR A 392 17.38 15.22 23.39
C TYR A 392 16.09 14.51 23.81
N GLY A 393 15.65 13.50 23.04
CA GLY A 393 14.52 12.65 23.40
C GLY A 393 14.70 11.97 24.76
N ARG A 394 15.85 11.35 25.00
CA ARG A 394 16.22 10.78 26.31
C ARG A 394 16.19 11.83 27.43
N PHE A 395 16.76 13.02 27.19
CA PHE A 395 16.72 14.10 28.17
C PHE A 395 15.28 14.50 28.52
N THR A 396 14.38 14.54 27.52
CA THR A 396 12.96 14.81 27.78
C THR A 396 12.26 13.68 28.55
N GLU A 397 12.63 12.41 28.36
CA GLU A 397 12.14 11.29 29.18
C GLU A 397 12.54 11.45 30.65
N GLU A 398 13.79 11.84 30.91
CA GLU A 398 14.32 12.03 32.25
C GLU A 398 13.69 13.25 32.96
N VAL A 399 13.50 14.37 32.25
CA VAL A 399 13.08 15.64 32.85
C VAL A 399 11.56 15.84 32.85
N ALA A 400 10.87 15.51 31.76
CA ALA A 400 9.43 15.74 31.60
C ALA A 400 8.60 14.45 31.79
N GLY A 401 9.17 13.31 31.41
CA GLY A 401 8.52 12.00 31.49
C GLY A 401 8.69 11.28 32.83
N GLY A 402 9.42 11.85 33.80
CA GLY A 402 9.65 11.22 35.10
C GLY A 402 10.44 9.90 35.04
N GLY A 403 11.22 9.69 33.97
CA GLY A 403 11.98 8.45 33.75
C GLY A 403 11.20 7.32 33.09
N TYR A 404 9.96 7.55 32.63
CA TYR A 404 9.22 6.57 31.84
C TYR A 404 9.73 6.52 30.39
N PRO A 405 10.04 5.33 29.84
CA PRO A 405 10.48 5.19 28.46
C PRO A 405 9.39 5.61 27.46
N ASP A 406 9.73 6.51 26.53
CA ASP A 406 8.88 6.90 25.40
C ASP A 406 9.14 5.95 24.21
N PRO A 407 8.09 5.30 23.67
CA PRO A 407 8.19 4.50 22.45
C PRO A 407 8.81 5.25 21.26
N ASN A 408 8.64 6.57 21.17
CA ASN A 408 9.21 7.38 20.09
C ASN A 408 10.73 7.47 20.18
N VAL A 409 11.28 7.62 21.38
CA VAL A 409 12.74 7.65 21.60
C VAL A 409 13.34 6.29 21.27
N SER A 410 12.66 5.20 21.66
CA SER A 410 13.05 3.83 21.30
C SER A 410 13.11 3.64 19.78
N ALA A 411 12.13 4.15 19.03
CA ALA A 411 12.12 4.09 17.57
C ALA A 411 13.25 4.92 16.93
N GLU A 412 13.61 6.07 17.52
CA GLU A 412 14.72 6.90 17.04
C GLU A 412 16.09 6.28 17.38
N ILE A 413 16.21 5.52 18.49
CA ILE A 413 17.38 4.70 18.83
C ILE A 413 17.56 3.59 17.77
N ASP A 414 16.51 2.86 17.43
CA ASP A 414 16.54 1.82 16.39
C ASP A 414 16.92 2.38 15.02
N ARG A 415 16.52 3.62 14.73
CA ARG A 415 16.89 4.32 13.51
C ARG A 415 18.37 4.68 13.50
N LEU A 416 18.90 5.19 14.61
CA LEU A 416 20.32 5.51 14.76
C LEU A 416 21.19 4.26 14.61
N GLN A 417 20.82 3.14 15.24
CA GLN A 417 21.53 1.87 15.11
C GLN A 417 21.57 1.37 13.66
N ARG A 418 20.45 1.51 12.92
CA ARG A 418 20.42 1.18 11.48
C ARG A 418 21.35 2.06 10.66
N MET A 419 21.42 3.37 10.95
CA MET A 419 22.34 4.29 10.27
C MET A 419 23.82 3.94 10.55
N LEU A 420 24.14 3.57 11.79
CA LEU A 420 25.49 3.13 12.17
C LEU A 420 25.88 1.82 11.47
N LYS A 421 24.96 0.86 11.37
CA LYS A 421 25.18 -0.40 10.64
C LYS A 421 25.34 -0.18 9.13
N ALA A 422 24.58 0.76 8.55
CA ALA A 422 24.74 1.13 7.14
C ALA A 422 26.11 1.77 6.87
N ARG A 423 26.66 2.54 7.82
CA ARG A 423 28.02 3.11 7.73
C ARG A 423 29.13 2.06 7.81
N SER A 424 28.97 1.01 8.63
CA SER A 424 29.99 -0.03 8.78
C SER A 424 30.02 -1.05 7.62
N THR A 425 28.96 -1.15 6.84
CA THR A 425 28.80 -2.18 5.79
C THR A 425 29.01 -1.61 4.39
N PHE A 426 30.17 -1.02 4.11
CA PHE A 426 30.57 -0.74 2.73
C PHE A 426 31.30 -1.96 2.14
N LYS A 427 30.53 -2.99 1.73
CA LYS A 427 31.02 -4.00 0.77
C LYS A 427 30.85 -3.40 -0.63
N ILE A 428 31.97 -3.16 -1.32
CA ILE A 428 31.95 -2.80 -2.74
C ILE A 428 31.72 -4.10 -3.51
N THR A 429 30.49 -4.32 -3.96
CA THR A 429 30.18 -5.35 -4.95
C THR A 429 30.32 -4.69 -6.32
N ILE A 430 31.35 -5.09 -7.07
CA ILE A 430 31.52 -4.69 -8.47
C ILE A 430 30.74 -5.70 -9.31
N GLU A 431 29.53 -5.34 -9.73
CA GLU A 431 28.82 -6.06 -10.78
C GLU A 431 29.29 -5.52 -12.14
N GLY A 432 30.07 -6.34 -12.85
CA GLY A 432 30.43 -6.09 -14.24
C GLY A 432 29.62 -7.02 -15.13
N ASP A 433 28.79 -6.44 -16.01
CA ASP A 433 28.17 -7.18 -17.10
C ASP A 433 29.28 -7.52 -18.12
N MET A 434 29.55 -8.82 -18.32
CA MET A 434 30.42 -9.30 -19.39
C MET A 434 29.66 -10.33 -20.23
N PRO A 435 29.66 -10.17 -21.57
CA PRO A 435 29.21 -11.23 -22.46
C PRO A 435 30.17 -12.43 -22.34
N SER A 436 29.58 -13.61 -22.26
CA SER A 436 30.26 -14.90 -22.17
C SER A 436 31.22 -15.14 -23.34
N ALA A 437 32.53 -15.11 -23.08
CA ALA A 437 33.54 -16.03 -23.63
C ALA A 437 34.93 -15.71 -23.05
N THR A 438 35.67 -16.76 -22.69
CA THR A 438 37.09 -16.78 -22.25
C THR A 438 37.40 -16.27 -20.84
N ALA A 439 37.20 -17.17 -19.87
CA ALA A 439 38.03 -17.21 -18.68
C ALA A 439 39.41 -17.74 -19.07
N GLU A 440 40.47 -17.00 -18.76
CA GLU A 440 41.66 -17.44 -18.01
C GLU A 440 42.79 -16.41 -18.17
N ALA A 441 43.32 -15.98 -17.02
CA ALA A 441 44.56 -15.23 -16.87
C ALA A 441 44.69 -13.91 -17.66
N GLY A 442 44.22 -12.79 -17.09
CA GLY A 442 44.66 -11.48 -17.63
C GLY A 442 44.12 -10.20 -17.00
N TYR A 443 43.13 -10.25 -16.11
CA TYR A 443 42.51 -9.01 -15.60
C TYR A 443 43.24 -8.42 -14.38
N PHE A 444 43.54 -9.22 -13.36
CA PHE A 444 44.19 -8.74 -12.13
C PHE A 444 45.66 -8.31 -12.33
N SER A 445 46.37 -8.92 -13.29
CA SER A 445 47.76 -8.57 -13.62
C SER A 445 47.87 -7.19 -14.28
N ARG A 446 46.83 -6.75 -15.00
CA ARG A 446 46.78 -5.43 -15.64
C ARG A 446 46.42 -4.29 -14.69
N MET A 447 45.71 -4.57 -13.59
CA MET A 447 45.26 -3.55 -12.64
C MET A 447 46.25 -3.30 -11.48
N PHE A 448 47.05 -4.29 -11.04
CA PHE A 448 47.86 -4.16 -9.80
C PHE A 448 49.33 -4.59 -9.92
N GLY A 449 49.79 -5.02 -11.10
CA GLY A 449 51.19 -5.37 -11.35
C GLY A 449 51.64 -6.72 -10.74
N GLU A 450 52.71 -7.29 -11.31
CA GLU A 450 53.20 -8.65 -11.03
C GLU A 450 53.47 -8.97 -9.55
N LYS A 451 53.83 -7.96 -8.74
CA LYS A 451 54.12 -8.17 -7.30
C LYS A 451 52.88 -8.52 -6.48
N ALA A 452 51.70 -8.03 -6.85
CA ALA A 452 50.46 -8.34 -6.14
C ALA A 452 49.96 -9.76 -6.43
N ALA A 453 50.16 -10.25 -7.65
CA ALA A 453 49.80 -11.60 -8.07
C ALA A 453 50.68 -12.70 -7.44
N ALA A 454 51.95 -12.38 -7.16
CA ALA A 454 52.85 -13.28 -6.43
C ALA A 454 52.46 -13.40 -4.94
N ALA A 455 52.01 -12.30 -4.31
CA ALA A 455 51.59 -12.29 -2.91
C ALA A 455 50.28 -13.08 -2.67
N THR A 456 49.38 -13.15 -3.66
CA THR A 456 48.14 -13.93 -3.55
C THR A 456 48.37 -15.43 -3.70
N ARG A 457 49.44 -15.85 -4.38
CA ARG A 457 49.82 -17.27 -4.51
C ARG A 457 50.52 -17.85 -3.27
N ALA A 458 50.95 -17.00 -2.35
CA ALA A 458 51.66 -17.41 -1.13
C ALA A 458 50.75 -17.54 0.11
N ILE A 459 49.43 -17.35 -0.04
CA ILE A 459 48.48 -17.51 1.05
C ILE A 459 47.85 -18.90 0.93
N GLU A 460 48.30 -19.84 1.75
CA GLU A 460 47.64 -21.14 1.89
C GLU A 460 46.31 -20.98 2.63
N PRO A 461 45.23 -21.67 2.20
CA PRO A 461 43.94 -21.59 2.87
C PRO A 461 44.00 -22.32 4.21
N VAL A 462 43.78 -21.58 5.29
CA VAL A 462 43.61 -22.12 6.65
C VAL A 462 42.31 -22.92 6.69
N ARG A 463 42.35 -24.14 7.23
CA ARG A 463 41.17 -24.99 7.41
C ARG A 463 40.33 -24.48 8.58
N ASP A 464 39.01 -24.52 8.44
CA ASP A 464 38.05 -23.94 9.40
C ASP A 464 38.18 -24.47 10.84
N GLU A 465 38.77 -25.66 11.02
CA GLU A 465 39.04 -26.28 12.33
C GLU A 465 40.12 -25.54 13.15
N ASP A 466 41.07 -24.86 12.50
CA ASP A 466 42.16 -24.13 13.17
C ASP A 466 41.72 -22.74 13.67
N VAL A 467 40.64 -22.19 13.10
CA VAL A 467 40.05 -20.91 13.52
C VAL A 467 39.27 -21.06 14.83
N ALA A 468 38.62 -22.20 15.03
CA ALA A 468 37.88 -22.51 16.26
C ALA A 468 38.80 -22.70 17.47
N ALA A 469 39.98 -23.29 17.27
CA ALA A 469 40.98 -23.48 18.33
C ALA A 469 41.67 -22.17 18.76
N GLN A 470 41.82 -21.19 17.85
CA GLN A 470 42.40 -19.87 18.17
C GLN A 470 41.44 -18.92 18.88
N LEU A 471 40.13 -19.16 18.85
CA LEU A 471 39.11 -18.32 19.46
C LEU A 471 38.68 -18.74 20.88
N GLY A 472 39.28 -19.80 21.44
CA GLY A 472 39.16 -20.12 22.87
C GLY A 472 37.73 -20.43 23.36
N ILE A 473 36.85 -20.95 22.50
CA ILE A 473 35.50 -21.35 22.89
C ILE A 473 35.54 -22.81 23.33
N VAL A 474 35.47 -23.04 24.65
CA VAL A 474 35.32 -24.35 25.27
C VAL A 474 33.86 -24.54 25.71
N ASP A 475 33.24 -25.56 25.12
CA ASP A 475 32.07 -26.37 25.50
C ASP A 475 30.72 -25.76 25.88
N GLY A 476 29.67 -26.33 25.27
CA GLY A 476 28.26 -26.12 25.63
C GLY A 476 27.24 -26.86 24.77
N GLU A 477 27.39 -28.19 24.67
CA GLU A 477 26.37 -29.23 24.43
C GLU A 477 25.38 -29.13 23.23
N VAL A 478 25.62 -29.97 22.21
CA VAL A 478 24.63 -30.36 21.19
C VAL A 478 23.87 -31.58 21.71
N VAL A 479 22.58 -31.43 22.01
CA VAL A 479 21.66 -32.57 22.08
C VAL A 479 20.87 -32.61 20.77
N GLY A 480 21.35 -33.45 19.85
CA GLY A 480 20.55 -33.98 18.77
C GLY A 480 20.18 -35.42 19.11
N GLU A 481 18.90 -35.74 19.11
CA GLU A 481 18.47 -37.12 18.82
C GLU A 481 17.34 -37.09 17.79
N ASP A 482 17.60 -37.85 16.74
CA ASP A 482 16.76 -38.13 15.59
C ASP A 482 15.46 -38.85 15.97
N ILE A 483 14.35 -38.52 15.28
CA ILE A 483 13.33 -39.53 14.99
C ILE A 483 12.90 -39.43 13.52
N LYS A 484 13.23 -40.52 12.82
CA LYS A 484 12.83 -40.90 11.46
C LYS A 484 11.30 -41.05 11.35
N TYR A 485 10.71 -40.56 10.27
CA TYR A 485 9.39 -41.03 9.81
C TYR A 485 9.60 -42.12 8.75
N ALA A 486 9.07 -43.32 9.04
CA ALA A 486 8.89 -44.39 8.09
C ALA A 486 7.44 -44.38 7.56
N ALA A 487 7.33 -44.64 6.26
CA ALA A 487 6.19 -45.14 5.47
C ALA A 487 4.80 -44.52 5.67
#